data_AF-A0AAN9H784-F1
#
_entry.id   AF-A0AAN9H784-F1
#
_cell.length_a   1.000
_cell.length_b   1.000
_cell.length_c   1.000
_cell.angle_alpha   90.00
_cell.angle_beta   90.00
_cell.angle_gamma   90.00
#
_symmetry.space_group_name_H-M   'P 1'
#
loop_
_entity.id
_entity.type
_entity.pdbx_description
1 polymer ?
#
loop_
_entity_poly.entity_id
_entity_poly.type
_entity_poly.pdbx_seq_one_letter_code
_entity_poly.pdbx_strand_id
1 'polypeptide(L)' 'MKATLLAAVKKRFSDVETNPLYFISTILDPRYKDRFFSNNTAPEEAKLHLKQKLQMMSRAEAEGSRAEAADDVQS' A
#
# COMPACT_ATOMS: atom_id res chain seq x y z
N MET A 1 -11.81 31.72 -4.61
CA MET A 1 -11.72 30.66 -3.57
C MET A 1 -11.82 29.24 -4.13
N LYS A 2 -12.86 28.88 -4.91
CA LYS A 2 -12.99 27.53 -5.51
C LYS A 2 -11.77 27.11 -6.36
N ALA A 3 -11.28 28.01 -7.21
CA ALA A 3 -10.08 27.75 -8.03
C ALA A 3 -8.82 27.51 -7.19
N THR A 4 -8.63 28.31 -6.13
CA THR A 4 -7.51 28.16 -5.19
C THR A 4 -7.56 26.82 -4.47
N LEU A 5 -8.74 26.41 -4.01
CA LEU A 5 -8.93 25.11 -3.37
C LEU A 5 -8.65 23.96 -4.34
N LEU A 6 -9.18 24.04 -5.56
CA LEU A 6 -8.95 23.01 -6.58
C LEU A 6 -7.45 22.87 -6.90
N ALA A 7 -6.72 23.97 -7.03
CA ALA A 7 -5.29 23.95 -7.27
C ALA A 7 -4.52 23.30 -6.11
N ALA A 8 -4.89 23.63 -4.87
CA ALA A 8 -4.29 23.03 -3.68
C ALA A 8 -4.56 21.52 -3.59
N VAL A 9 -5.79 21.08 -3.90
CA VAL A 9 -6.16 19.65 -3.93
C VAL A 9 -5.37 18.91 -5.01
N LYS A 10 -5.34 19.42 -6.25
CA LYS A 10 -4.57 18.80 -7.34
C LYS A 10 -3.08 18.69 -7.01
N LYS A 11 -2.50 19.71 -6.36
CA LYS A 11 -1.10 19.68 -5.92
C LYS A 11 -0.86 18.65 -4.82
N ARG A 12 -1.78 18.52 -3.87
CA ARG A 12 -1.63 17.59 -2.73
C ARG A 12 -1.76 16.12 -3.14
N PHE A 13 -2.58 15.83 -4.14
CA PHE A 13 -2.88 14.47 -4.59
C PHE A 13 -2.33 14.20 -5.99
N SER A 14 -1.29 14.91 -6.43
CA SER A 14 -0.69 14.73 -7.75
C SER A 14 -0.03 13.37 -7.93
N ASP A 15 0.36 12.72 -6.84
CA ASP A 15 1.01 11.41 -6.78
C ASP A 15 0.05 10.31 -6.29
N VAL A 16 -1.27 10.56 -6.23
CA VAL A 16 -2.20 9.64 -5.57
C VAL A 16 -2.22 8.23 -6.19
N GLU A 17 -2.02 8.14 -7.50
CA GLU A 17 -1.99 6.87 -8.24
C GLU A 17 -0.60 6.22 -8.28
N THR A 18 0.45 6.90 -7.82
CA THR A 18 1.82 6.37 -7.75
C THR A 18 2.29 6.17 -6.31
N ASN A 19 1.60 6.73 -5.34
CA ASN A 19 1.88 6.59 -3.92
C ASN A 19 1.43 5.20 -3.44
N PRO A 20 2.36 4.36 -2.93
CA PRO A 20 2.02 2.99 -2.61
C PRO A 20 0.93 2.80 -1.56
N LEU A 21 0.77 3.77 -0.66
CA LEU A 21 -0.23 3.71 0.38
C LEU A 21 -1.64 3.91 -0.17
N TYR A 22 -1.81 4.89 -1.06
CA TYR A 22 -3.11 5.33 -1.56
C TYR A 22 -3.71 4.37 -2.59
N PHE A 23 -2.91 3.86 -3.51
CA PHE A 23 -3.43 2.91 -4.49
C PHE A 23 -3.73 1.52 -3.87
N ILE A 24 -3.02 1.10 -2.80
CA ILE A 24 -3.25 -0.16 -2.09
C ILE A 24 -4.53 -0.02 -1.30
N SER A 25 -4.74 1.10 -0.58
CA SER A 25 -5.99 1.32 0.13
C SER A 25 -7.19 1.33 -0.83
N THR A 26 -7.02 1.86 -2.04
CA THR A 26 -8.05 1.87 -3.08
C THR A 26 -8.43 0.46 -3.54
N ILE A 27 -7.46 -0.42 -3.83
CA ILE A 27 -7.76 -1.79 -4.27
C ILE A 27 -8.30 -2.69 -3.14
N LEU A 28 -7.95 -2.39 -1.89
CA LEU A 28 -8.44 -3.13 -0.72
C LEU A 28 -9.87 -2.77 -0.34
N ASP A 29 -10.31 -1.55 -0.63
CA ASP A 29 -11.70 -1.15 -0.42
C ASP A 29 -12.60 -1.77 -1.50
N PRO A 30 -13.56 -2.65 -1.13
CA PRO A 30 -14.43 -3.34 -2.09
C PRO A 30 -15.29 -2.40 -2.96
N ARG A 31 -15.47 -1.15 -2.53
CA ARG A 31 -16.22 -0.13 -3.27
C ARG A 31 -15.42 0.45 -4.42
N TYR A 32 -14.09 0.41 -4.37
CA TYR A 32 -13.23 0.99 -5.40
C TYR A 32 -12.57 -0.10 -6.23
N LYS A 33 -11.93 -1.11 -5.61
CA LYS A 33 -11.23 -2.20 -6.33
C LYS A 33 -10.29 -1.64 -7.41
N ASP A 34 -10.54 -1.97 -8.68
CA ASP A 34 -9.82 -1.54 -9.88
C ASP A 34 -10.44 -0.31 -10.57
N ARG A 35 -11.45 0.31 -9.95
CA ARG A 35 -12.15 1.48 -10.49
C ARG A 35 -11.48 2.77 -10.04
N PHE A 36 -11.70 3.83 -10.82
CA PHE A 36 -11.28 5.21 -10.51
C PHE A 36 -9.77 5.48 -10.58
N PHE A 37 -9.01 4.62 -11.25
CA PHE A 37 -7.65 4.93 -11.68
C PHE A 37 -7.70 5.65 -13.03
N SER A 38 -6.89 6.69 -13.19
CA SER A 38 -6.71 7.43 -14.44
C SER A 38 -5.83 6.65 -15.42
N ASN A 39 -4.89 5.85 -14.89
CA ASN A 39 -4.01 4.98 -15.66
C ASN A 39 -4.41 3.50 -15.52
N ASN A 40 -4.50 2.79 -16.66
CA ASN A 40 -4.80 1.36 -16.71
C ASN A 40 -3.70 0.47 -16.10
N THR A 41 -2.46 0.95 -15.90
CA THR A 41 -1.40 0.17 -15.25
C THR A 41 -1.42 0.27 -13.72
N ALA A 42 -2.03 1.32 -13.16
CA ALA A 42 -2.03 1.58 -11.72
C ALA A 42 -2.65 0.44 -10.87
N PRO A 43 -3.75 -0.23 -11.28
CA PRO A 43 -4.28 -1.37 -10.53
C PRO A 43 -3.29 -2.55 -10.43
N GLU A 44 -2.56 -2.85 -11.50
CA GLU A 44 -1.59 -3.94 -11.50
C GLU A 44 -0.34 -3.60 -10.69
N GLU A 45 0.12 -2.35 -10.76
CA GLU A 45 1.20 -1.84 -9.91
C GLU A 45 0.81 -1.90 -8.42
N ALA A 46 -0.42 -1.52 -8.08
CA ALA A 46 -0.94 -1.61 -6.71
C ALA A 46 -0.99 -3.05 -6.20
N LYS A 47 -1.45 -4.00 -7.04
CA LYS A 47 -1.44 -5.44 -6.71
C LYS A 47 -0.02 -5.95 -6.49
N LEU A 48 0.94 -5.52 -7.32
CA LEU A 48 2.34 -5.89 -7.16
C LEU A 48 2.91 -5.40 -5.82
N HIS A 49 2.67 -4.14 -5.47
CA HIS A 49 3.14 -3.57 -4.20
C HIS A 49 2.47 -4.23 -3.00
N LEU A 50 1.18 -4.57 -3.09
CA LEU A 50 0.49 -5.33 -2.04
C LEU A 50 1.16 -6.70 -1.83
N LYS A 51 1.45 -7.44 -2.92
CA LYS A 51 2.16 -8.74 -2.84
C LYS A 51 3.53 -8.60 -2.17
N GLN A 52 4.31 -7.60 -2.57
CA GLN A 52 5.62 -7.34 -1.96
C GLN A 52 5.51 -7.06 -0.46
N LYS A 53 4.54 -6.22 -0.06
CA LYS A 53 4.34 -5.87 1.36
C LYS A 53 3.93 -7.07 2.20
N LEU A 54 3.05 -7.93 1.68
CA LEU A 54 2.66 -9.19 2.33
C LEU A 54 3.85 -10.16 2.46
N GLN A 55 4.71 -10.25 1.44
CA GLN A 55 5.92 -11.07 1.52
C GLN A 55 6.90 -10.55 2.58
N MET A 56 7.08 -9.24 2.68
CA MET A 56 7.93 -8.62 3.72
C MET A 56 7.38 -8.89 5.12
N MET A 57 6.06 -8.73 5.32
CA MET A 57 5.42 -9.02 6.60
C MET A 57 5.58 -10.49 7.00
N SER A 58 5.32 -11.42 6.08
CA SER A 58 5.47 -12.85 6.34
C SER A 58 6.92 -13.23 6.71
N ARG A 59 7.92 -12.60 6.08
CA ARG A 59 9.33 -12.80 6.46
C ARG A 59 9.62 -12.28 7.86
N ALA A 60 9.15 -11.08 8.18
CA ALA A 60 9.34 -10.49 9.51
C ALA A 60 8.67 -11.33 10.61
N GLU A 61 7.49 -11.89 10.35
CA GLU A 61 6.80 -12.82 11.27
C GLU A 61 7.59 -14.12 11.49
N ALA A 62 8.16 -14.68 10.42
CA ALA A 62 8.98 -15.89 10.49
C ALA A 62 10.30 -15.66 11.23
N GLU A 63 10.94 -14.50 11.02
CA GLU A 63 12.16 -14.09 11.72
C GLU A 63 11.90 -13.83 13.21
N GLY A 64 10.79 -13.16 13.54
CA GLY A 64 10.36 -12.95 14.93
C GLY A 64 10.09 -14.29 15.65
N SER A 65 9.35 -15.19 15.00
CA SER A 65 9.05 -16.52 15.58
C SER A 65 10.32 -17.36 15.81
N ARG A 66 11.33 -17.23 14.94
CA ARG A 66 12.61 -17.93 15.09
C ARG A 66 13.49 -17.34 16.20
N ALA A 67 13.43 -16.03 16.42
CA ALA A 67 14.14 -15.38 17.50
C ALA A 67 13.57 -15.77 18.88
N GLU A 68 12.25 -15.76 19.02
CA GLU A 68 11.56 -16.19 20.25
C GLU A 68 11.87 -17.66 20.60
N ALA A 69 11.83 -18.55 19.59
CA ALA A 69 12.16 -19.97 19.80
C ALA A 69 13.64 -20.22 20.16
N ALA A 70 14.55 -19.29 19.87
CA ALA A 70 15.96 -19.40 20.26
C ALA A 70 16.20 -18.96 21.71
N ASP A 71 15.45 -17.95 22.19
CA ASP A 71 15.54 -17.46 23.56
C ASP A 71 14.97 -18.47 24.58
N ASP A 72 13.88 -19.17 24.22
CA ASP A 72 13.27 -20.23 25.04
C ASP A 72 14.16 -21.47 25.22
N VAL A 73 15.10 -21.72 24.28
CA VAL A 73 16.03 -22.87 24.35
C VAL A 73 17.28 -22.55 25.18
N GLN A 74 17.54 -21.27 25.47
CA GLN A 74 18.71 -20.80 26.22
C GLN A 74 18.43 -20.45 27.69
N SER A 75 17.17 -20.53 28.14
CA SER A 75 16.72 -20.35 29.54
C SER A 75 16.52 -21.68 30.26
#